data_AF-A0A285MUN4-F1
#
_entry.id   AF-A0A285MUN4-F1
#
_cell.length_a   1.000
_cell.length_b   1.000
_cell.length_c   1.000
_cell.angle_alpha   90.00
_cell.angle_beta   90.00
_cell.angle_gamma   90.00
#
_symmetry.space_group_name_H-M   'P 1'
#
loop_
_entity.id
_entity.type
_entity.pdbx_description
1 polymer ?
#
loop_
_entity_poly.entity_id
_entity_poly.type
_entity_poly.pdbx_seq_one_letter_code
_entity_poly.pdbx_strand_id
1 'polypeptide(L)'
;MKLVRLSASIILVLLFCGFGIPKGVHKKVVKEVEKTFEVMDFTMNPITVTNDLNAELPSKISGSNLYRVFDETSLLGYVFVDQAPSKTAKFDYLVVFDQDLKVVNSKILIYREDYGGEIGSKRWLKQFLGKTGGDRVSHETNIDAISGATISVRSMTKSMDNLLQTVGILQEKGQL
;
A
#
# COMPACT_ATOMS: atom_id res chain seq x y z
N MET A 1 30.73 36.93 34.98
CA MET A 1 30.92 35.50 34.62
C MET A 1 29.54 34.88 34.46
N LYS A 2 29.14 34.53 33.23
CA LYS A 2 27.76 34.13 32.88
C LYS A 2 27.45 32.73 33.45
N LEU A 3 26.41 32.61 34.28
CA LEU A 3 25.80 31.32 34.60
C LEU A 3 24.92 30.89 33.43
N VAL A 4 25.34 29.82 32.75
CA VAL A 4 24.54 29.14 31.74
C VAL A 4 23.51 28.28 32.46
N ARG A 5 22.21 28.60 32.30
CA ARG A 5 21.13 27.71 32.71
C ARG A 5 21.05 26.56 31.71
N LEU A 6 21.29 25.35 32.20
CA LEU A 6 21.17 24.11 31.44
C LEU A 6 19.68 23.76 31.32
N SER A 7 19.06 24.16 30.22
CA SER A 7 17.69 23.73 29.89
C SER A 7 17.77 22.33 29.27
N ALA A 8 17.63 21.29 30.09
CA ALA A 8 17.50 19.92 29.61
C ALA A 8 16.08 19.71 29.05
N SER A 9 15.89 19.98 27.76
CA SER A 9 14.70 19.56 27.04
C SER A 9 14.91 18.13 26.55
N ILE A 10 14.59 17.16 27.38
CA ILE A 10 14.39 15.76 26.95
C ILE A 10 12.97 15.70 26.37
N ILE A 11 12.85 15.81 25.04
CA ILE A 11 11.66 15.38 24.33
C ILE A 11 11.99 14.00 23.76
N LEU A 12 11.70 12.97 24.53
CA LEU A 12 11.68 11.59 24.05
C LEU A 12 10.23 11.23 23.75
N VAL A 13 9.76 11.55 22.55
CA VAL A 13 8.50 11.02 22.03
C VAL A 13 8.85 9.96 20.99
N LEU A 14 9.16 8.76 21.49
CA LEU A 14 9.24 7.54 20.69
C LEU A 14 7.84 6.91 20.64
N LEU A 15 6.95 7.49 19.84
CA LEU A 15 5.69 6.86 19.46
C LEU A 15 5.93 6.00 18.21
N PHE A 16 6.50 4.81 18.41
CA PHE A 16 6.48 3.76 17.37
C PHE A 16 5.04 3.23 17.23
N CYS A 17 4.19 3.94 16.50
CA CYS A 17 2.90 3.42 16.03
C CYS A 17 3.13 2.46 14.84
N GLY A 18 3.79 1.34 15.11
CA GLY A 18 4.02 0.24 14.17
C GLY A 18 2.99 -0.89 14.27
N PHE A 19 1.77 -0.61 14.74
CA PHE A 19 0.75 -1.63 14.95
C PHE A 19 -0.05 -1.87 13.66
N GLY A 20 0.29 -2.96 12.96
CA GLY A 20 -0.60 -3.58 11.97
C GLY A 20 0.12 -4.26 10.81
N ILE A 21 1.21 -3.68 10.28
CA ILE A 21 1.87 -4.27 9.10
C ILE A 21 2.54 -5.60 9.47
N PRO A 22 2.41 -6.67 8.66
CA PRO A 22 3.11 -7.92 8.89
C PRO A 22 4.62 -7.71 9.05
N LYS A 23 5.20 -8.25 10.13
CA LYS A 23 6.62 -8.04 10.51
C LYS A 23 7.61 -8.29 9.38
N GLY A 24 7.32 -9.27 8.51
CA GLY A 24 8.20 -9.65 7.41
C GLY A 24 8.34 -8.60 6.30
N VAL A 25 7.38 -7.68 6.17
CA VAL A 25 7.40 -6.63 5.12
C VAL A 25 7.52 -5.22 5.67
N HIS A 26 7.35 -5.03 6.98
CA HIS A 26 7.32 -3.71 7.62
C HIS A 26 8.44 -2.77 7.17
N LYS A 27 9.70 -3.20 7.25
CA LYS A 27 10.86 -2.37 6.83
C LYS A 27 10.78 -1.94 5.36
N LYS A 28 10.26 -2.79 4.48
CA LYS A 28 10.13 -2.48 3.05
C LYS A 28 8.97 -1.53 2.78
N VAL A 29 7.87 -1.68 3.52
CA VAL A 29 6.73 -0.76 3.46
C VAL A 29 7.16 0.63 3.90
N VAL A 30 7.78 0.74 5.09
CA VAL A 30 8.27 2.02 5.62
C VAL A 30 9.17 2.73 4.61
N LYS A 31 10.19 2.03 4.10
CA LYS A 31 11.11 2.57 3.09
C LYS A 31 10.40 3.06 1.82
N GLU A 32 9.36 2.36 1.38
CA GLU A 32 8.64 2.79 0.18
C GLU A 32 7.74 4.00 0.45
N VAL A 33 7.14 4.10 1.64
CA VAL A 33 6.34 5.26 2.06
C VAL A 33 7.22 6.51 2.18
N GLU A 34 8.35 6.44 2.90
CA GLU A 34 9.35 7.52 3.00
C GLU A 34 9.74 8.03 1.62
N LYS A 35 10.07 7.09 0.72
CA LYS A 35 10.50 7.43 -0.63
C LYS A 35 9.38 8.03 -1.48
N THR A 36 8.16 7.53 -1.35
CA THR A 36 7.03 7.96 -2.20
C THR A 36 6.58 9.38 -1.85
N PHE A 37 6.55 9.70 -0.56
CA PHE A 37 6.13 11.02 -0.08
C PHE A 37 7.29 11.97 0.22
N GLU A 38 8.53 11.52 0.04
CA GLU A 38 9.75 12.30 0.30
C GLU A 38 9.84 12.84 1.74
N VAL A 39 9.43 12.00 2.71
CA VAL A 39 9.40 12.31 4.15
C VAL A 39 10.42 11.49 4.92
N MET A 40 10.93 12.04 6.03
CA MET A 40 11.82 11.31 6.96
C MET A 40 11.04 10.57 8.05
N ASP A 41 9.94 11.15 8.52
CA ASP A 41 9.09 10.60 9.57
C ASP A 41 7.63 10.67 9.11
N PHE A 42 6.82 9.71 9.53
CA PHE A 42 5.38 9.67 9.25
C PHE A 42 4.68 8.74 10.24
N THR A 43 3.36 8.83 10.32
CA THR A 43 2.51 7.90 11.06
C THR A 43 1.55 7.17 10.12
N MET A 44 1.21 5.93 10.49
CA MET A 44 0.26 5.10 9.76
C MET A 44 -0.91 4.73 10.66
N ASN A 45 -2.09 5.25 10.35
CA ASN A 45 -3.31 4.99 11.09
C ASN A 45 -4.16 3.95 10.35
N PRO A 46 -4.43 2.77 10.94
CA PRO A 46 -5.18 1.73 10.26
C PRO A 46 -6.61 2.16 9.97
N ILE A 47 -7.13 1.74 8.82
CA ILE A 47 -8.52 1.94 8.42
C ILE A 47 -9.30 0.68 8.76
N THR A 48 -10.33 0.84 9.58
CA THR A 48 -11.24 -0.23 9.98
C THR A 48 -12.57 -0.08 9.26
N VAL A 49 -13.13 -1.19 8.79
CA VAL A 49 -14.41 -1.24 8.08
C VAL A 49 -15.34 -2.20 8.83
N THR A 50 -16.63 -1.88 8.91
CA THR A 50 -17.63 -2.76 9.53
C THR A 50 -17.70 -4.09 8.79
N ASN A 51 -18.08 -5.16 9.48
CA ASN A 51 -18.16 -6.49 8.87
C ASN A 51 -19.11 -6.55 7.67
N ASP A 52 -20.26 -5.86 7.77
CA ASP A 52 -21.27 -5.83 6.71
C ASP A 52 -20.71 -5.16 5.44
N LEU A 53 -20.10 -3.98 5.56
CA LEU A 53 -19.47 -3.32 4.42
C LEU A 53 -18.28 -4.13 3.90
N ASN A 54 -17.46 -4.69 4.78
CA ASN A 54 -16.31 -5.51 4.39
C ASN A 54 -16.73 -6.78 3.63
N ALA A 55 -17.91 -7.32 3.90
CA ALA A 55 -18.45 -8.46 3.15
C ALA A 55 -18.71 -8.12 1.67
N GLU A 56 -19.07 -6.87 1.36
CA GLU A 56 -19.31 -6.36 0.00
C GLU A 56 -18.02 -6.07 -0.77
N LEU A 57 -16.89 -5.83 -0.08
CA LEU A 57 -15.65 -5.41 -0.73
C LEU A 57 -14.99 -6.56 -1.53
N PRO A 58 -14.55 -6.32 -2.77
CA PRO A 58 -13.76 -7.29 -3.54
C PRO A 58 -12.41 -7.66 -2.88
N SER A 59 -11.77 -6.70 -2.21
CA SER A 59 -10.59 -6.90 -1.36
C SER A 59 -10.97 -6.64 0.09
N LYS A 60 -10.71 -7.60 0.98
CA LYS A 60 -11.11 -7.49 2.40
C LYS A 60 -10.18 -6.54 3.16
N ILE A 61 -10.75 -5.66 3.98
CA ILE A 61 -10.00 -4.76 4.87
C ILE A 61 -9.94 -5.39 6.25
N SER A 62 -8.75 -5.77 6.70
CA SER A 62 -8.54 -6.52 7.94
C SER A 62 -8.20 -5.63 9.15
N GLY A 63 -8.20 -4.30 8.97
CA GLY A 63 -7.65 -3.35 9.94
C GLY A 63 -6.12 -3.37 10.03
N SER A 64 -5.45 -4.19 9.20
CA SER A 64 -4.00 -4.35 9.18
C SER A 64 -3.39 -4.32 7.77
N ASN A 65 -4.18 -3.98 6.77
CA ASN A 65 -3.76 -3.94 5.37
C ASN A 65 -4.08 -2.63 4.65
N LEU A 66 -4.81 -1.68 5.26
CA LEU A 66 -5.09 -0.36 4.70
C LEU A 66 -4.89 0.71 5.76
N TYR A 67 -4.16 1.77 5.42
CA TYR A 67 -3.75 2.80 6.37
C TYR A 67 -3.82 4.18 5.76
N ARG A 68 -4.17 5.18 6.57
CA ARG A 68 -3.91 6.60 6.30
C ARG A 68 -2.47 6.92 6.70
N VAL A 69 -1.76 7.66 5.87
CA VAL A 69 -0.38 8.09 6.11
C VAL A 69 -0.38 9.58 6.42
N PHE A 70 0.21 9.98 7.55
CA PHE A 70 0.31 11.38 7.94
C PHE A 70 1.77 11.79 8.15
N ASP A 71 2.11 13.00 7.70
CA ASP A 71 3.25 13.76 8.21
C ASP A 71 2.73 14.75 9.24
N GLU A 72 3.08 14.52 10.51
CA GLU A 72 2.47 15.19 11.67
C GLU A 72 0.93 15.16 11.64
N THR A 73 0.30 16.24 11.17
CA THR A 73 -1.16 16.39 11.05
C THR A 73 -1.65 16.40 9.60
N SER A 74 -0.74 16.47 8.62
CA SER A 74 -1.05 16.52 7.20
C SER A 74 -1.22 15.11 6.64
N LEU A 75 -2.42 14.79 6.11
CA LEU A 75 -2.65 13.54 5.41
C LEU A 75 -1.80 13.53 4.13
N LEU A 76 -0.87 12.60 3.98
CA LEU A 76 -0.10 12.45 2.73
C LEU A 76 -0.83 11.62 1.70
N GLY A 77 -1.59 10.63 2.16
CA GLY A 77 -2.31 9.68 1.33
C GLY A 77 -2.56 8.38 2.06
N TYR A 78 -2.56 7.28 1.31
CA TYR A 78 -2.95 5.96 1.81
C TYR A 78 -1.97 4.89 1.37
N VAL A 79 -1.85 3.84 2.17
CA VAL A 79 -1.08 2.66 1.77
C VAL A 79 -1.87 1.38 2.04
N PHE A 80 -1.92 0.53 1.03
CA PHE A 80 -2.46 -0.81 1.08
C PHE A 80 -1.35 -1.84 1.00
N VAL A 81 -1.38 -2.87 1.85
CA VAL A 81 -0.36 -3.93 1.91
C VAL A 81 -1.05 -5.27 2.04
N ASP A 82 -0.86 -6.18 1.08
CA ASP A 82 -1.51 -7.48 1.11
C ASP A 82 -0.69 -8.54 0.36
N GLN A 83 -1.22 -9.76 0.33
CA GLN A 83 -0.68 -10.90 -0.37
C GLN A 83 -1.61 -11.38 -1.47
N ALA A 84 -1.02 -11.82 -2.57
CA ALA A 84 -1.75 -12.46 -3.66
C ALA A 84 -1.10 -13.79 -4.04
N PRO A 85 -1.89 -14.76 -4.55
CA PRO A 85 -1.37 -16.06 -4.94
C PRO A 85 -0.42 -15.94 -6.13
N SER A 86 0.55 -16.84 -6.18
CA SER A 86 1.41 -17.07 -7.34
C SER A 86 1.17 -18.50 -7.84
N LYS A 87 2.16 -19.18 -8.41
CA LYS A 87 2.00 -20.54 -8.91
C LYS A 87 1.79 -21.58 -7.79
N THR A 88 2.58 -21.46 -6.72
CA THR A 88 2.69 -22.40 -5.58
C THR A 88 2.78 -21.68 -4.23
N ALA A 89 3.22 -20.43 -4.22
CA ALA A 89 3.35 -19.58 -3.04
C ALA A 89 2.48 -18.32 -3.16
N LYS A 90 2.68 -17.36 -2.25
CA LYS A 90 2.13 -16.01 -2.34
C LYS A 90 3.25 -14.99 -2.53
N PHE A 91 2.94 -13.85 -3.14
CA PHE A 91 3.79 -12.66 -3.11
C PHE A 91 3.14 -11.57 -2.26
N ASP A 92 3.96 -10.75 -1.61
CA ASP A 92 3.51 -9.56 -0.88
C ASP A 92 3.66 -8.35 -1.79
N TYR A 93 2.69 -7.45 -1.75
CA TYR A 93 2.72 -6.22 -2.53
C TYR A 93 2.20 -5.05 -1.71
N LEU A 94 2.59 -3.84 -2.15
CA LEU A 94 2.05 -2.60 -1.65
C LEU A 94 1.49 -1.75 -2.79
N VAL A 95 0.51 -0.92 -2.45
CA VAL A 95 -0.03 0.13 -3.31
C VAL A 95 -0.14 1.40 -2.47
N VAL A 96 0.43 2.50 -2.97
CA VAL A 96 0.35 3.82 -2.35
C VAL A 96 -0.59 4.68 -3.18
N PHE A 97 -1.50 5.35 -2.50
CA PHE A 97 -2.39 6.34 -3.08
C PHE A 97 -2.06 7.73 -2.54
N ASP A 98 -2.27 8.76 -3.36
CA ASP A 98 -2.28 10.14 -2.88
C ASP A 98 -3.59 10.48 -2.14
N GLN A 99 -3.74 11.74 -1.75
CA GLN A 99 -4.94 12.26 -1.10
C GLN A 99 -6.21 12.13 -1.96
N ASP A 100 -6.07 12.13 -3.29
CA ASP A 100 -7.17 11.97 -4.26
C ASP A 100 -7.50 10.49 -4.54
N LEU A 101 -6.88 9.56 -3.81
CA LEU A 101 -6.99 8.11 -4.02
C LEU A 101 -6.54 7.66 -5.40
N LYS A 102 -5.60 8.39 -6.03
CA LYS A 102 -4.90 7.95 -7.24
C LYS A 102 -3.67 7.14 -6.86
N VAL A 103 -3.45 6.03 -7.56
CA VAL A 103 -2.23 5.22 -7.38
C VAL A 103 -1.01 6.04 -7.78
N VAL A 104 -0.14 6.33 -6.82
CA VAL A 104 1.13 7.04 -7.04
C VAL A 104 2.34 6.12 -6.97
N ASN A 105 2.18 4.94 -6.36
CA ASN A 105 3.21 3.92 -6.36
C ASN A 105 2.62 2.53 -6.16
N SER A 106 3.29 1.51 -6.70
CA SER A 106 2.99 0.11 -6.40
C SER A 106 4.27 -0.69 -6.45
N LYS A 107 4.34 -1.77 -5.65
CA LYS A 107 5.57 -2.56 -5.55
C LYS A 107 5.32 -3.98 -5.07
N ILE A 108 6.05 -4.91 -5.66
CA ILE A 108 6.21 -6.26 -5.11
C ILE A 108 7.27 -6.20 -4.00
N LEU A 109 6.84 -6.50 -2.78
CA LEU A 109 7.65 -6.46 -1.57
C LEU A 109 8.48 -7.73 -1.42
N ILE A 110 7.85 -8.89 -1.60
CA ILE A 110 8.49 -10.21 -1.51
C ILE A 110 7.88 -11.09 -2.58
N TYR A 111 8.73 -11.66 -3.43
CA TYR A 111 8.36 -12.69 -4.39
C TYR A 111 9.13 -13.96 -4.04
N ARG A 112 8.45 -15.10 -3.94
CA ARG A 112 8.98 -16.34 -3.33
C ARG A 112 9.25 -17.47 -4.32
N GLU A 113 9.13 -17.19 -5.61
CA GLU A 113 9.27 -18.19 -6.67
C GLU A 113 10.33 -17.77 -7.68
N ASP A 114 10.90 -18.76 -8.38
CA ASP A 114 11.99 -18.55 -9.33
C ASP A 114 11.54 -17.88 -10.64
N TYR A 115 10.25 -18.01 -10.98
CA TYR A 115 9.67 -17.52 -12.23
C TYR A 115 8.45 -16.66 -11.94
N GLY A 116 8.28 -15.58 -12.72
CA GLY A 116 7.13 -14.71 -12.61
C GLY A 116 7.35 -13.46 -11.77
N GLY A 117 8.54 -13.29 -11.18
CA GLY A 117 8.91 -12.11 -10.40
C GLY A 117 9.06 -10.83 -11.23
N GLU A 118 9.00 -10.92 -12.55
CA GLU A 118 9.06 -9.81 -13.51
C GLU A 118 7.94 -8.79 -13.30
N ILE A 119 6.81 -9.21 -12.71
CA ILE A 119 5.73 -8.30 -12.28
C ILE A 119 6.21 -7.28 -11.23
N GLY A 120 7.35 -7.52 -10.58
CA GLY A 120 8.00 -6.58 -9.67
C GLY A 120 8.79 -5.45 -10.36
N SER A 121 8.90 -5.48 -11.68
CA SER A 121 9.64 -4.44 -12.41
C SER A 121 8.89 -3.11 -12.42
N LYS A 122 9.63 -2.01 -12.22
CA LYS A 122 9.06 -0.64 -12.30
C LYS A 122 8.36 -0.41 -13.65
N ARG A 123 8.91 -0.97 -14.74
CA ARG A 123 8.36 -0.82 -16.09
C ARG A 123 6.95 -1.40 -16.20
N TRP A 124 6.71 -2.57 -15.60
CA TRP A 124 5.39 -3.21 -15.66
C TRP A 124 4.43 -2.57 -14.66
N LEU A 125 4.88 -2.28 -13.43
CA LEU A 125 4.05 -1.69 -12.37
C LEU A 125 3.57 -0.26 -12.68
N LYS A 126 4.31 0.51 -13.51
CA LYS A 126 3.90 1.89 -13.87
C LYS A 126 2.55 1.95 -14.57
N GLN A 127 2.06 0.84 -15.14
CA GLN A 127 0.76 0.75 -15.79
C GLN A 127 -0.40 1.03 -14.82
N PHE A 128 -0.18 0.91 -13.51
CA PHE A 128 -1.20 1.21 -12.49
C PHE A 128 -1.21 2.67 -12.04
N LEU A 129 -0.20 3.47 -12.38
CA LEU A 129 -0.10 4.86 -11.93
C LEU A 129 -1.27 5.70 -12.44
N GLY A 130 -1.77 6.59 -11.58
CA GLY A 130 -2.88 7.49 -11.85
C GLY A 130 -4.26 6.84 -11.80
N LYS A 131 -4.36 5.50 -11.67
CA LYS A 131 -5.63 4.80 -11.56
C LYS A 131 -6.30 5.09 -10.22
N THR A 132 -7.62 5.12 -10.23
CA THR A 132 -8.50 5.42 -9.10
C THR A 132 -9.51 4.31 -8.90
N GLY A 133 -10.36 4.44 -7.88
CA GLY A 133 -11.45 3.50 -7.66
C GLY A 133 -12.49 3.42 -8.77
N GLY A 134 -12.51 4.39 -9.69
CA GLY A 134 -13.36 4.36 -10.88
C GLY A 134 -12.77 3.58 -12.07
N ASP A 135 -11.51 3.16 -11.99
CA ASP A 135 -10.81 2.49 -13.07
C ASP A 135 -10.92 0.95 -12.99
N ARG A 136 -10.88 0.31 -14.15
CA ARG A 136 -10.81 -1.16 -14.28
C ARG A 136 -9.50 -1.59 -14.90
N VAL A 137 -8.90 -2.66 -14.37
CA VAL A 137 -7.69 -3.26 -14.93
C VAL A 137 -7.88 -4.74 -15.23
N SER A 138 -7.41 -5.17 -16.39
CA SER A 138 -7.51 -6.56 -16.83
C SER A 138 -6.30 -6.96 -17.65
N HIS A 139 -5.77 -8.13 -17.31
CA HIS A 139 -4.69 -8.80 -18.04
C HIS A 139 -5.08 -9.22 -19.46
N GLU A 140 -6.38 -9.18 -19.80
CA GLU A 140 -6.89 -9.52 -21.13
C GLU A 140 -7.01 -8.30 -22.04
N THR A 141 -7.13 -7.08 -21.47
CA THR A 141 -7.50 -5.90 -22.26
C THR A 141 -6.53 -4.74 -22.13
N ASN A 142 -6.05 -4.42 -20.93
CA ASN A 142 -5.39 -3.13 -20.68
C ASN A 142 -4.19 -3.18 -19.74
N ILE A 143 -3.70 -4.37 -19.40
CA ILE A 143 -2.42 -4.58 -18.71
C ILE A 143 -1.56 -5.54 -19.52
N ASP A 144 -0.33 -5.12 -19.79
CA ASP A 144 0.64 -5.89 -20.59
C ASP A 144 0.90 -7.28 -20.01
N ALA A 145 0.93 -8.28 -20.88
CA ALA A 145 1.41 -9.60 -20.54
C ALA A 145 2.93 -9.60 -20.32
N ILE A 146 3.42 -10.61 -19.60
CA ILE A 146 4.84 -10.91 -19.47
C ILE A 146 5.03 -12.38 -19.85
N SER A 147 5.90 -12.63 -20.84
CA SER A 147 6.23 -13.99 -21.27
C SER A 147 6.76 -14.82 -20.12
N GLY A 148 6.23 -16.03 -19.93
CA GLY A 148 6.63 -16.93 -18.84
C GLY A 148 6.07 -16.57 -17.45
N ALA A 149 5.31 -15.48 -17.31
CA ALA A 149 4.81 -14.98 -16.02
C ALA A 149 3.28 -14.79 -15.98
N THR A 150 2.54 -15.50 -16.84
CA THR A 150 1.08 -15.34 -17.02
C THR A 150 0.28 -15.47 -15.71
N ILE A 151 0.64 -16.43 -14.84
CA ILE A 151 -0.05 -16.64 -13.55
C ILE A 151 0.12 -15.42 -12.65
N SER A 152 1.34 -14.91 -12.54
CA SER A 152 1.69 -13.76 -11.71
C SER A 152 1.05 -12.48 -12.23
N VAL A 153 1.06 -12.27 -13.55
CA VAL A 153 0.36 -11.15 -14.22
C VAL A 153 -1.13 -11.19 -13.92
N ARG A 154 -1.78 -12.34 -14.15
CA ARG A 154 -3.22 -12.49 -13.89
C ARG A 154 -3.57 -12.23 -12.43
N SER A 155 -2.77 -12.78 -11.51
CA SER A 155 -2.98 -12.65 -10.08
C SER A 155 -2.84 -11.19 -9.63
N MET A 156 -1.73 -10.54 -9.96
CA MET A 156 -1.49 -9.15 -9.56
C MET A 156 -2.50 -8.19 -10.19
N THR A 157 -2.84 -8.37 -11.46
CA THR A 157 -3.85 -7.53 -12.12
C THR A 157 -5.23 -7.69 -11.47
N LYS A 158 -5.65 -8.93 -11.15
CA LYS A 158 -6.91 -9.17 -10.43
C LYS A 158 -6.90 -8.53 -9.04
N SER A 159 -5.80 -8.67 -8.30
CA SER A 159 -5.64 -8.06 -6.98
C SER A 159 -5.71 -6.53 -7.05
N MET A 160 -5.13 -5.92 -8.09
CA MET A 160 -5.24 -4.48 -8.32
C MET A 160 -6.67 -4.07 -8.68
N ASP A 161 -7.35 -4.79 -9.57
CA ASP A 161 -8.74 -4.49 -9.97
C ASP A 161 -9.71 -4.57 -8.78
N ASN A 162 -9.53 -5.58 -7.93
CA ASN A 162 -10.30 -5.71 -6.70
C ASN A 162 -10.00 -4.57 -5.71
N LEU A 163 -8.74 -4.18 -5.58
CA LEU A 163 -8.35 -3.06 -4.71
C LEU A 163 -8.93 -1.74 -5.20
N LEU A 164 -8.85 -1.44 -6.50
CA LEU A 164 -9.42 -0.20 -7.07
C LEU A 164 -10.94 -0.16 -6.81
N GLN A 165 -11.67 -1.22 -7.14
CA GLN A 165 -13.12 -1.28 -6.84
C GLN A 165 -13.42 -1.13 -5.34
N THR A 166 -12.60 -1.73 -4.48
CA THR A 166 -12.71 -1.58 -3.02
C THR A 166 -12.55 -0.13 -2.59
N VAL A 167 -11.52 0.56 -3.11
CA VAL A 167 -11.27 1.97 -2.84
C VAL A 167 -12.44 2.84 -3.32
N GLY A 168 -12.99 2.55 -4.52
CA GLY A 168 -14.16 3.25 -5.05
C GLY A 168 -15.38 3.10 -4.14
N ILE A 169 -15.71 1.89 -3.71
CA ILE A 169 -16.81 1.63 -2.77
C ILE A 169 -16.58 2.37 -1.46
N LEU A 170 -15.37 2.30 -0.88
CA LEU A 170 -15.09 2.96 0.39
C LEU A 170 -15.17 4.50 0.27
N GLN A 171 -14.75 5.07 -0.85
CA GLN A 171 -14.88 6.50 -1.14
C GLN A 171 -16.35 6.91 -1.23
N GLU A 172 -17.18 6.17 -1.98
CA GLU A 172 -18.62 6.42 -2.09
C GLU A 172 -19.36 6.32 -0.75
N LYS A 173 -18.89 5.45 0.15
CA LYS A 173 -19.44 5.26 1.51
C LYS A 173 -18.84 6.22 2.55
N GLY A 174 -18.00 7.17 2.15
CA GLY A 174 -17.36 8.15 3.02
C GLY A 174 -16.42 7.55 4.06
N GLN A 175 -15.82 6.39 3.76
CA GLN A 175 -14.86 5.70 4.64
C GLN A 175 -13.40 6.06 4.37
N LEU A 176 -13.12 6.69 3.21
CA LEU A 176 -11.80 7.20 2.82
C LEU A 176 -11.83 8.70 2.70
#